data_AF-A0A812QZR0-F1
#
_entry.id   AF-A0A812QZR0-F1
#
_cell.length_a   1.000
_cell.length_b   1.000
_cell.length_c   1.000
_cell.angle_alpha   90.00
_cell.angle_beta   90.00
_cell.angle_gamma   90.00
#
_symmetry.space_group_name_H-M   'P 1'
#
loop_
_entity.id
_entity.type
_entity.pdbx_description
1 polymer ?
#
loop_
_entity_poly.entity_id
_entity_poly.type
_entity_poly.pdbx_seq_one_letter_code
_entity_poly.pdbx_strand_id
1 'polypeptide(L)'
;MADASCADVMEEIRARVTSDSWVDPHNKGTYTLLSEAKDELDIQRVTGNKKYTDKIIFSFSDFGGAKPACGISACSESQGFSIGDFSTNYCNIRNLYCGKEDGCVAVKKSFGTSETKIDHNFGAGEDKKAFRNGV
;
A
#
# COMPACT_ATOMS: atom_id res chain seq x y z
N MET A 1 1.32 -3.02 11.57
CA MET A 1 1.03 -4.44 11.92
C MET A 1 -0.30 -4.84 11.34
N ALA A 2 -0.41 -6.05 10.79
CA ALA A 2 -1.66 -6.69 10.40
C ALA A 2 -1.95 -7.87 11.33
N ASP A 3 -3.23 -8.15 11.58
CA ASP A 3 -3.72 -9.30 12.35
C ASP A 3 -3.90 -10.58 11.51
N ALA A 4 -2.99 -10.77 10.55
CA ALA A 4 -2.93 -11.91 9.64
C ALA A 4 -1.48 -12.36 9.40
N SER A 5 -1.30 -13.52 8.77
CA SER A 5 0.03 -14.01 8.39
C SER A 5 0.64 -13.14 7.29
N CYS A 6 1.97 -13.05 7.20
CA CYS A 6 2.58 -12.29 6.10
C CYS A 6 2.24 -12.88 4.73
N ALA A 7 2.05 -14.20 4.63
CA ALA A 7 1.56 -14.84 3.42
C ALA A 7 0.18 -14.33 2.99
N ASP A 8 -0.78 -14.20 3.92
CA ASP A 8 -2.12 -13.68 3.61
C ASP A 8 -2.07 -12.20 3.21
N VAL A 9 -1.23 -11.41 3.87
CA VAL A 9 -1.03 -9.99 3.56
C VAL A 9 -0.43 -9.83 2.16
N MET A 10 0.62 -10.57 1.84
CA MET A 10 1.26 -10.55 0.52
C MET A 10 0.32 -11.06 -0.58
N GLU A 11 -0.51 -12.06 -0.31
CA GLU A 11 -1.51 -12.56 -1.25
C GLU A 11 -2.54 -11.48 -1.59
N GLU A 12 -3.04 -10.75 -0.59
CA GLU A 12 -3.97 -9.64 -0.82
C GLU A 12 -3.35 -8.50 -1.61
N ILE A 13 -2.13 -8.07 -1.25
CA ILE A 13 -1.42 -7.02 -1.97
C ILE A 13 -1.22 -7.43 -3.42
N ARG A 14 -0.73 -8.66 -3.66
CA ARG A 14 -0.54 -9.19 -5.01
C ARG A 14 -1.85 -9.24 -5.78
N ALA A 15 -2.93 -9.71 -5.14
CA ALA A 15 -4.24 -9.78 -5.78
C ALA A 15 -4.76 -8.41 -6.20
N ARG A 16 -4.49 -7.34 -5.44
CA ARG A 16 -4.82 -5.96 -5.85
C ARG A 16 -3.97 -5.51 -7.04
N VAL A 17 -2.66 -5.75 -6.98
CA VAL A 17 -1.72 -5.31 -8.01
C VAL A 17 -1.94 -6.02 -9.35
N THR A 18 -2.39 -7.27 -9.34
CA THR A 18 -2.58 -8.08 -10.56
C THR A 18 -4.05 -8.20 -10.99
N SER A 19 -4.98 -7.49 -10.34
CA SER A 19 -6.40 -7.58 -10.67
C SER A 19 -6.78 -6.57 -11.76
N ASP A 20 -7.49 -7.06 -12.77
CA ASP A 20 -8.11 -6.21 -13.81
C ASP A 20 -9.37 -5.49 -13.31
N SER A 21 -9.91 -5.89 -12.16
CA SER A 21 -11.20 -5.42 -11.63
C SER A 21 -11.07 -4.52 -10.42
N TRP A 22 -9.96 -4.60 -9.70
CA TRP A 22 -9.68 -3.74 -8.57
C TRP A 22 -9.12 -2.41 -9.05
N VAL A 23 -9.65 -1.31 -8.53
CA VAL A 23 -9.27 0.04 -8.93
C VAL A 23 -8.76 0.77 -7.70
N ASP A 24 -7.63 1.46 -7.84
CA ASP A 24 -7.10 2.38 -6.83
C ASP A 24 -8.19 3.39 -6.41
N PRO A 25 -8.67 3.33 -5.15
CA PRO A 25 -9.78 4.17 -4.69
C PRO A 25 -9.40 5.64 -4.51
N HIS A 26 -8.11 5.99 -4.52
CA HIS A 26 -7.64 7.35 -4.34
C HIS A 26 -7.58 8.12 -5.66
N ASN A 27 -6.82 7.64 -6.65
CA ASN A 27 -6.64 8.39 -7.91
C ASN A 27 -6.66 7.51 -9.17
N LYS A 28 -7.24 6.30 -9.06
CA LYS A 28 -7.35 5.34 -10.17
C LYS A 28 -5.99 5.01 -10.80
N GLY A 29 -4.92 5.06 -10.01
CA GLY A 29 -3.60 4.62 -10.42
C GLY A 29 -3.57 3.14 -10.76
N THR A 30 -2.65 2.77 -11.64
CA THR A 30 -2.41 1.38 -12.04
C THR A 30 -1.15 0.89 -11.34
N TYR A 31 -1.26 -0.23 -10.63
CA TYR A 31 -0.13 -0.88 -10.00
C TYR A 31 0.46 -1.96 -10.91
N THR A 32 1.74 -2.27 -10.75
CA THR A 32 2.43 -3.33 -11.46
C THR A 32 3.42 -3.99 -10.52
N LEU A 33 3.37 -5.32 -10.43
CA LEU A 33 4.35 -6.09 -9.67
C LEU A 33 5.64 -6.13 -10.48
N LEU A 34 6.73 -5.60 -9.93
CA LEU A 34 8.05 -5.60 -10.55
C LEU A 34 8.85 -6.84 -10.16
N SER A 35 8.81 -7.19 -8.87
CA SER A 35 9.54 -8.33 -8.33
C SER A 35 8.82 -8.87 -7.09
N GLU A 36 9.09 -10.13 -6.77
CA GLU A 36 8.59 -10.80 -5.58
C GLU A 36 9.69 -11.68 -5.00
N ALA A 37 9.96 -11.50 -3.71
CA ALA A 37 10.78 -12.39 -2.91
C ALA A 37 9.96 -12.95 -1.73
N LYS A 38 10.59 -13.78 -0.89
CA LYS A 38 9.91 -14.45 0.23
C LYS A 38 9.20 -13.47 1.17
N ASP A 39 9.87 -12.38 1.52
CA ASP A 39 9.42 -11.42 2.54
C ASP A 39 9.45 -9.98 1.97
N GLU A 40 9.40 -9.82 0.64
CA GLU A 40 9.47 -8.52 -0.03
C GLU A 40 8.66 -8.48 -1.34
N LEU A 41 8.05 -7.33 -1.63
CA LEU A 41 7.38 -7.03 -2.90
C LEU A 41 7.84 -5.68 -3.44
N ASP A 42 8.31 -5.67 -4.68
CA ASP A 42 8.58 -4.44 -5.43
C ASP A 42 7.42 -4.14 -6.36
N ILE A 43 6.84 -2.95 -6.21
CA ILE A 43 5.65 -2.53 -6.93
C ILE A 43 5.91 -1.18 -7.56
N GLN A 44 5.45 -1.01 -8.78
CA GLN A 44 5.34 0.30 -9.42
C GLN A 44 3.90 0.75 -9.39
N ARG A 45 3.67 2.05 -9.25
CA ARG A 45 2.37 2.65 -9.52
C ARG A 45 2.49 3.79 -10.51
N VAL A 46 1.61 3.82 -11.48
CA VAL A 46 1.40 4.99 -12.35
C VAL A 46 0.10 5.66 -11.94
N THR A 47 0.13 6.96 -11.67
CA THR A 47 -1.06 7.79 -11.38
C THR A 47 -2.12 7.69 -12.48
N GLY A 48 -3.41 7.87 -12.15
CA GLY A 48 -4.48 7.79 -13.15
C GLY A 48 -4.36 8.82 -14.30
N ASN A 49 -3.73 9.97 -14.04
CA ASN A 49 -3.40 10.97 -15.07
C ASN A 49 -2.08 10.68 -15.82
N LYS A 50 -1.39 9.58 -15.50
CA LYS A 50 -0.13 9.10 -16.08
C LYS A 50 1.06 10.06 -15.94
N LYS A 51 0.99 11.01 -15.01
CA LYS A 51 2.02 12.05 -14.84
C LYS A 51 3.17 11.60 -13.95
N TYR A 52 2.86 10.80 -12.94
CA TYR A 52 3.82 10.35 -11.93
C TYR A 52 3.86 8.83 -11.87
N THR A 53 5.09 8.33 -11.72
CA THR A 53 5.40 6.93 -11.47
C THR A 53 6.05 6.83 -10.09
N ASP A 54 5.47 6.05 -9.20
CA ASP A 54 6.01 5.78 -7.88
C ASP A 54 6.60 4.37 -7.85
N LYS A 55 7.73 4.21 -7.17
CA LYS A 55 8.25 2.89 -6.78
C LYS A 55 7.94 2.66 -5.32
N ILE A 56 7.40 1.48 -5.04
CA ILE A 56 6.95 1.07 -3.72
C ILE A 56 7.66 -0.24 -3.38
N ILE A 57 8.32 -0.28 -2.22
CA ILE A 57 8.91 -1.49 -1.70
C ILE A 57 8.16 -1.85 -0.43
N PHE A 58 7.65 -3.07 -0.33
CA PHE A 58 7.10 -3.64 0.89
C PHE A 58 8.04 -4.71 1.42
N SER A 59 8.36 -4.65 2.71
CA SER A 59 9.05 -5.71 3.44
C SER A 59 8.16 -6.24 4.56
N PHE A 60 8.18 -7.56 4.74
CA PHE A 60 7.31 -8.26 5.66
C PHE A 60 8.10 -8.96 6.76
N SER A 61 7.50 -9.11 7.94
CA SER A 61 8.12 -9.83 9.06
C SER A 61 7.06 -10.56 9.85
N ASP A 62 7.12 -11.89 9.84
CA ASP A 62 6.20 -12.71 10.63
C ASP A 62 6.48 -12.57 12.12
N PHE A 63 5.42 -12.44 12.91
CA PHE A 63 5.47 -12.49 14.36
C PHE A 63 4.73 -13.73 14.84
N GLY A 64 5.45 -14.64 15.50
CA GLY A 64 4.87 -15.82 16.14
C GLY A 64 4.09 -15.47 17.40
N GLY A 65 3.08 -16.26 17.73
CA GLY A 65 2.25 -16.07 18.93
C GLY A 65 0.96 -16.90 18.90
N ALA A 66 0.07 -16.64 19.85
CA ALA A 66 -1.24 -17.32 19.89
C ALA A 66 -2.18 -16.95 18.72
N LYS A 67 -1.85 -15.88 17.98
CA LYS A 67 -2.55 -15.41 16.78
C LYS A 67 -1.53 -15.01 15.71
N PRO A 68 -1.85 -15.16 14.41
CA PRO A 68 -0.98 -14.71 13.34
C PRO A 68 -0.85 -13.18 13.37
N ALA A 69 0.35 -12.67 13.11
CA ALA A 69 0.61 -11.25 12.99
C ALA A 69 1.73 -10.99 11.99
N CYS A 70 1.57 -9.94 11.19
CA CYS A 70 2.55 -9.53 10.18
C CYS A 70 2.99 -8.07 10.39
N GLY A 71 4.30 -7.87 10.49
CA GLY A 71 4.91 -6.55 10.33
C GLY A 71 4.92 -6.17 8.86
N ILE A 72 4.40 -4.99 8.56
CA ILE A 72 4.43 -4.40 7.22
C ILE A 72 5.27 -3.14 7.33
N SER A 73 6.38 -3.12 6.61
CA SER A 73 7.18 -1.91 6.36
C SER A 73 7.07 -1.57 4.89
N ALA A 74 6.83 -0.31 4.56
CA ALA A 74 6.72 0.10 3.17
C ALA A 74 7.24 1.51 2.96
N CYS A 75 7.83 1.73 1.79
CA CYS A 75 8.31 3.03 1.34
C CYS A 75 7.85 3.26 -0.09
N SER A 76 7.37 4.46 -0.40
CA SER A 76 6.99 4.87 -1.75
C SER A 76 7.73 6.14 -2.13
N GLU A 77 8.33 6.14 -3.31
CA GLU A 77 9.06 7.28 -3.87
C GLU A 77 8.65 7.56 -5.32
N SER A 78 8.18 8.78 -5.56
CA SER A 78 7.91 9.29 -6.91
C SER A 78 9.22 9.44 -7.70
N GLN A 79 9.27 8.84 -8.88
CA GLN A 79 10.39 8.91 -9.81
C GLN A 79 10.29 10.23 -10.61
N GLY A 80 10.84 11.31 -10.06
CA GLY A 80 10.88 12.64 -10.71
C GLY A 80 10.67 13.80 -9.73
N PHE A 81 10.79 15.03 -10.23
CA PHE A 81 10.63 16.24 -9.39
C PHE A 81 9.14 16.48 -9.07
N SER A 82 8.71 16.14 -7.85
CA SER A 82 7.39 16.51 -7.33
C SER A 82 7.52 17.69 -6.38
N ILE A 83 6.81 18.78 -6.65
CA ILE A 83 6.71 19.93 -5.74
C ILE A 83 5.53 19.64 -4.81
N GLY A 84 5.85 19.07 -3.64
CA GLY A 84 4.86 18.67 -2.63
C GLY A 84 4.25 17.29 -2.87
N ASP A 85 4.03 16.56 -1.78
CA ASP A 85 3.36 15.26 -1.80
C ASP A 85 2.10 15.36 -0.92
N PHE A 86 0.93 15.52 -1.55
CA PHE A 86 -0.36 15.60 -0.86
C PHE A 86 -0.85 14.21 -0.42
N SER A 87 -0.02 13.48 0.32
CA SER A 87 -0.24 12.10 0.75
C SER A 87 -0.34 11.07 -0.38
N THR A 88 0.11 11.38 -1.59
CA THR A 88 0.02 10.45 -2.72
C THR A 88 0.87 9.20 -2.51
N ASN A 89 2.11 9.35 -2.01
CA ASN A 89 2.96 8.21 -1.64
C ASN A 89 2.40 7.45 -0.43
N TYR A 90 1.81 8.16 0.52
CA TYR A 90 1.21 7.51 1.67
C TYR A 90 -0.05 6.70 1.30
N CYS A 91 -0.94 7.29 0.49
CA CYS A 91 -2.17 6.67 0.05
C CYS A 91 -1.92 5.46 -0.85
N ASN A 92 -0.92 5.53 -1.73
CA ASN A 92 -0.63 4.43 -2.63
C ASN A 92 -0.14 3.16 -1.90
N ILE A 93 0.57 3.31 -0.78
CA ILE A 93 0.96 2.20 0.09
C ILE A 93 -0.29 1.68 0.79
N ARG A 94 -1.05 2.56 1.45
CA ARG A 94 -2.24 2.18 2.22
C ARG A 94 -3.26 1.45 1.36
N ASN A 95 -3.35 1.81 0.08
CA ASN A 95 -4.27 1.23 -0.92
C ASN A 95 -4.08 -0.27 -1.07
N LEU A 96 -2.88 -0.77 -0.83
CA LEU A 96 -2.53 -2.16 -1.09
C LEU A 96 -2.80 -3.07 0.10
N TYR A 97 -2.81 -2.55 1.34
CA TYR A 97 -3.04 -3.36 2.53
C TYR A 97 -4.31 -2.99 3.32
N CYS A 98 -4.98 -1.88 2.99
CA CYS A 98 -6.12 -1.40 3.79
C CYS A 98 -7.23 -2.45 3.93
N GLY A 99 -7.81 -2.52 5.12
CA GLY A 99 -8.85 -3.47 5.48
C GLY A 99 -10.27 -2.89 5.41
N LYS A 100 -11.25 -3.70 5.80
CA LYS A 100 -12.66 -3.27 5.87
C LYS A 100 -12.87 -2.10 6.85
N GLU A 101 -12.10 -2.09 7.95
CA GLU A 101 -12.15 -1.02 8.96
C GLU A 101 -11.69 0.33 8.39
N ASP A 102 -10.81 0.30 7.38
CA ASP A 102 -10.38 1.48 6.63
C ASP A 102 -11.39 1.88 5.53
N GLY A 103 -12.43 1.08 5.33
CA GLY A 103 -13.42 1.23 4.27
C GLY A 103 -13.00 0.63 2.92
N CYS A 104 -11.97 -0.22 2.90
CA CYS A 104 -11.53 -0.93 1.70
C CYS A 104 -12.26 -2.26 1.52
N VAL A 105 -12.39 -2.68 0.26
CA VAL A 105 -12.89 -4.01 -0.10
C VAL A 105 -11.67 -4.89 -0.41
N ALA A 106 -11.59 -6.02 0.29
CA ALA A 106 -10.54 -7.00 0.03
C ALA A 106 -10.79 -7.74 -1.30
N VAL A 107 -9.72 -8.11 -1.98
CA VAL A 107 -9.78 -8.91 -3.22
C VAL A 107 -9.75 -10.41 -2.91
N LYS A 108 -8.90 -10.83 -1.97
CA LYS A 108 -8.69 -12.22 -1.55
C LYS A 108 -8.72 -12.40 -0.04
N LYS A 109 -7.98 -11.58 0.72
CA LYS A 109 -7.84 -11.72 2.18
C LYS A 109 -8.20 -10.42 2.88
N SER A 110 -8.97 -10.55 3.95
CA SER A 110 -9.40 -9.43 4.78
C SER A 110 -8.74 -9.54 6.14
N PHE A 111 -8.11 -8.44 6.57
CA PHE A 111 -7.42 -8.31 7.85
C PHE A 111 -7.52 -6.86 8.33
N GLY A 112 -7.40 -6.67 9.64
CA GLY A 112 -7.24 -5.38 10.28
C GLY A 112 -5.79 -4.95 10.30
N THR A 113 -5.55 -3.64 10.28
CA THR A 113 -4.19 -3.09 10.39
C THR A 113 -4.11 -1.97 11.40
N SER A 114 -2.97 -1.89 12.08
CA SER A 114 -2.60 -0.79 12.96
C SER A 114 -1.26 -0.24 12.52
N GLU A 115 -1.24 1.03 12.14
CA GLU A 115 -0.01 1.75 11.81
C GLU A 115 0.68 2.23 13.08
N THR A 116 1.96 1.94 13.20
CA THR A 116 2.75 2.25 14.40
C THR A 116 3.73 3.39 14.17
N LYS A 117 4.14 3.63 12.92
CA LYS A 117 5.08 4.68 12.55
C LYS A 117 4.81 5.12 11.12
N ILE A 118 4.86 6.43 10.88
CA ILE A 118 4.83 7.05 9.57
C ILE A 118 5.99 8.06 9.58
N ASP A 119 6.89 7.93 8.62
CA ASP A 119 7.95 8.91 8.38
C ASP A 119 7.76 9.45 6.96
N HIS A 120 7.88 10.76 6.78
CA HIS A 120 7.72 11.39 5.48
C HIS A 120 8.64 12.61 5.34
N ASN A 121 8.96 12.98 4.11
CA ASN A 121 9.75 14.19 3.84
C ASN A 121 8.99 15.46 4.27
N PHE A 122 9.72 16.53 4.58
CA PHE A 122 9.11 17.81 4.92
C PHE A 122 8.22 18.32 3.77
N GLY A 123 6.94 18.55 4.05
CA GLY A 123 5.94 18.94 3.05
C GLY A 123 5.21 17.78 2.36
N ALA A 124 5.53 16.53 2.71
CA ALA A 124 4.70 15.38 2.39
C ALA A 124 3.58 15.23 3.44
N GLY A 125 2.39 14.80 3.01
CA GLY A 125 1.24 14.58 3.90
C GLY A 125 1.10 13.13 4.32
N GLU A 126 0.45 12.91 5.46
CA GLU A 126 0.12 11.59 6.03
C GLU A 126 -1.38 11.44 6.34
N ASP A 127 -2.25 12.19 5.64
CA ASP A 127 -3.68 12.20 5.95
C ASP A 127 -4.36 10.88 5.57
N LYS A 128 -4.70 10.09 6.60
CA LYS A 128 -5.47 8.84 6.48
C LYS A 128 -6.81 9.04 5.79
N LYS A 129 -7.39 10.24 5.84
CA LYS A 129 -8.67 10.56 5.19
C LYS A 129 -8.50 10.93 3.72
N ALA A 130 -7.33 11.45 3.31
CA ALA A 130 -7.04 11.74 1.91
C ALA A 130 -7.11 10.47 1.05
N PHE A 131 -6.78 9.33 1.63
CA PHE A 131 -6.93 8.00 1.04
C PHE A 131 -8.31 7.73 0.41
N ARG A 132 -9.40 8.22 1.04
CA ARG A 132 -10.78 7.96 0.60
C ARG A 132 -11.37 9.10 -0.23
N ASN A 133 -10.78 10.27 -0.15
CA ASN A 133 -11.21 11.46 -0.87
C ASN A 133 -10.23 11.66 -2.02
N GLY A 134 -10.49 10.96 -3.13
CA GLY A 134 -9.76 11.22 -4.36
C GLY A 134 -9.85 12.71 -4.72
N VAL A 135 -8.70 13.38 -4.69
CA VAL A 135 -8.54 14.76 -5.14
C VAL A 135 -8.24 14.74 -6.64
#